data_AF-A0A955T0W9-F1
#
_entry.id   AF-A0A955T0W9-F1
#
_cell.length_a   1.000
_cell.length_b   1.000
_cell.length_c   1.000
_cell.angle_alpha   90.00
_cell.angle_beta   90.00
_cell.angle_gamma   90.00
#
_symmetry.space_group_name_H-M   'P 1'
#
loop_
_entity.id
_entity.type
_entity.pdbx_description
1 polymer ?
#
loop_
_entity_poly.entity_id
_entity_poly.type
_entity_poly.pdbx_seq_one_letter_code
_entity_poly.pdbx_strand_id
1 'polypeptide(L)'
;VLADRLAVYPFSFGMLGHSFLGTLGLALATSLPELVVGITAIRLKNFDMVAGNIFGSNIFNIMILAICHLCYEARYSQSFYSACVGGEGAMNLFTALLAMVLASLAIAGMMHRSRRTLLGVGWDSIAIGIVYMVGIYWLYLGGR
;
A
#
# COMPACT_ATOMS: atom_id res chain seq x y z
N VAL A 1 -33.22 27.59 15.78
CA VAL A 1 -32.82 27.51 17.21
C VAL A 1 -32.61 26.07 17.72
N LEU A 2 -33.25 25.02 17.16
CA LEU A 2 -32.88 23.61 17.48
C LEU A 2 -32.01 22.90 16.40
N ALA A 3 -32.09 23.28 15.12
CA ALA A 3 -31.31 22.64 14.05
C ALA A 3 -29.81 23.03 14.03
N ASP A 4 -29.48 24.17 14.62
CA ASP A 4 -28.11 24.72 14.63
C ASP A 4 -27.24 24.15 15.77
N ARG A 5 -27.87 23.48 16.76
CA ARG A 5 -27.16 22.88 17.91
C ARG A 5 -26.76 21.42 17.72
N LEU A 6 -27.08 20.82 16.58
CA LEU A 6 -26.65 19.46 16.22
C LEU A 6 -25.37 19.42 15.37
N ALA A 7 -24.89 20.57 14.88
CA ALA A 7 -23.57 20.69 14.27
C ALA A 7 -22.42 20.73 15.32
N VAL A 8 -22.76 20.72 16.62
CA VAL A 8 -21.82 20.83 17.75
C VAL A 8 -21.47 19.46 18.36
N TYR A 9 -21.76 18.35 17.66
CA TYR A 9 -20.98 17.14 17.85
C TYR A 9 -19.91 17.06 16.76
N PRO A 10 -18.77 17.77 16.90
CA PRO A 10 -17.59 17.31 16.21
C PRO A 10 -17.29 15.96 16.85
N PHE A 11 -17.60 14.87 16.16
CA PHE A 11 -16.90 13.63 16.41
C PHE A 11 -15.43 13.94 16.10
N SER A 12 -14.73 14.38 17.15
CA SER A 12 -13.40 14.99 17.10
C SER A 12 -12.38 13.90 16.80
N PHE A 13 -12.38 13.46 15.55
CA PHE A 13 -11.23 12.88 14.88
C PHE A 13 -10.52 14.04 14.16
N GLY A 14 -10.15 15.07 14.93
CA GLY A 14 -9.61 16.33 14.43
C GLY A 14 -8.35 16.10 13.60
N MET A 15 -8.33 16.61 12.36
CA MET A 15 -7.24 16.54 11.35
C MET A 15 -6.71 15.14 10.99
N LEU A 16 -6.32 14.31 11.95
CA LEU A 16 -5.93 12.91 11.79
C LEU A 16 -7.07 12.08 11.17
N GLY A 17 -8.33 12.35 11.51
CA GLY A 17 -9.47 11.60 10.96
C GLY A 17 -9.63 11.72 9.46
N HIS A 18 -9.51 12.93 8.90
CA HIS A 18 -9.76 13.14 7.48
C HIS A 18 -8.68 12.46 6.61
N SER A 19 -7.41 12.61 6.97
CA SER A 19 -6.32 11.95 6.26
C SER A 19 -6.31 10.44 6.53
N PHE A 20 -6.56 10.00 7.77
CA PHE A 20 -6.61 8.57 8.10
C PHE A 20 -7.76 7.85 7.42
N LEU A 21 -8.99 8.37 7.49
CA LEU A 21 -10.14 7.78 6.79
C LEU A 21 -9.94 7.86 5.26
N GLY A 22 -9.31 8.92 4.75
CA GLY A 22 -8.99 9.04 3.32
C GLY A 22 -7.99 7.98 2.85
N THR A 23 -6.87 7.80 3.56
CA THR A 23 -5.85 6.79 3.23
C THR A 23 -6.38 5.37 3.45
N LEU A 24 -7.11 5.12 4.54
CA LEU A 24 -7.74 3.82 4.80
C LEU A 24 -8.80 3.51 3.74
N GLY A 25 -9.67 4.46 3.42
CA GLY A 25 -10.70 4.32 2.41
C GLY A 25 -10.11 4.04 1.02
N LEU A 26 -9.02 4.73 0.66
CA LEU A 26 -8.28 4.48 -0.56
C LEU A 26 -7.68 3.07 -0.58
N ALA A 27 -7.00 2.67 0.50
CA ALA A 27 -6.38 1.34 0.61
C ALA A 27 -7.42 0.21 0.54
N LEU A 28 -8.60 0.41 1.15
CA LEU A 28 -9.73 -0.50 1.04
C LEU A 28 -10.27 -0.52 -0.39
N ALA A 29 -10.49 0.64 -1.01
CA ALA A 29 -11.04 0.72 -2.36
C ALA A 29 -10.16 0.02 -3.41
N THR A 30 -8.83 0.07 -3.26
CA THR A 30 -7.89 -0.62 -4.18
C THR A 30 -7.76 -2.11 -3.87
N SER A 31 -7.75 -2.51 -2.59
CA SER A 31 -7.48 -3.91 -2.20
C SER A 31 -8.73 -4.79 -2.10
N LEU A 32 -9.92 -4.20 -1.96
CA LEU A 32 -11.18 -4.95 -1.82
C LEU A 32 -11.51 -5.81 -3.06
N PRO A 33 -11.36 -5.31 -4.31
CA PRO A 33 -11.55 -6.14 -5.50
C PRO A 33 -10.58 -7.32 -5.53
N GLU A 34 -9.32 -7.08 -5.19
CA GLU A 34 -8.26 -8.11 -5.14
C GLU A 34 -8.59 -9.19 -4.11
N LEU A 35 -9.13 -8.80 -2.95
CA LEU A 35 -9.56 -9.72 -1.90
C LEU A 35 -10.71 -10.61 -2.37
N VAL A 36 -11.71 -10.04 -3.04
CA VAL A 36 -12.87 -10.78 -3.57
C VAL A 36 -12.42 -11.78 -4.64
N VAL A 37 -11.58 -11.35 -5.59
CA VAL A 37 -11.03 -12.22 -6.65
C VAL A 37 -10.09 -13.29 -6.07
N GLY A 38 -9.30 -12.96 -5.05
CA GLY A 38 -8.40 -13.91 -4.39
C GLY A 38 -9.15 -15.01 -3.63
N ILE A 39 -10.17 -14.65 -2.84
CA ILE A 39 -11.00 -15.62 -2.10
C ILE A 39 -11.73 -16.55 -3.07
N THR A 40 -12.28 -16.00 -4.15
CA THR A 40 -12.99 -16.80 -5.16
C THR A 40 -12.04 -17.73 -5.90
N ALA A 41 -10.84 -17.28 -6.29
CA ALA A 41 -9.83 -18.11 -6.93
C ALA A 41 -9.35 -19.28 -6.04
N ILE A 42 -9.17 -19.04 -4.73
CA ILE A 42 -8.82 -20.09 -3.75
C ILE A 42 -9.96 -21.12 -3.62
N ARG A 43 -11.21 -20.66 -3.54
CA ARG A 43 -12.39 -21.54 -3.47
C ARG A 43 -12.53 -22.43 -4.71
N LEU A 44 -12.15 -21.92 -5.87
CA LEU A 44 -12.13 -22.65 -7.13
C LEU A 44 -10.89 -23.55 -7.31
N LYS A 45 -9.96 -23.56 -6.34
CA LYS A 45 -8.66 -24.24 -6.41
C LYS A 45 -7.86 -23.91 -7.67
N ASN A 46 -8.03 -22.70 -8.20
CA ASN A 46 -7.38 -22.25 -9.42
C ASN A 46 -6.13 -21.43 -9.07
N PHE A 47 -4.98 -22.11 -8.98
CA PHE A 47 -3.71 -21.49 -8.61
C PHE A 47 -3.20 -20.48 -9.63
N ASP A 48 -3.49 -20.67 -10.92
CA ASP A 48 -3.11 -19.73 -11.98
C ASP A 48 -3.87 -18.41 -11.84
N MET A 49 -5.15 -18.49 -11.45
CA MET A 49 -5.97 -17.31 -11.16
C MET A 49 -5.51 -16.59 -9.88
N VAL A 50 -5.09 -17.32 -8.85
CA VAL A 50 -4.51 -16.73 -7.62
C VAL A 50 -3.23 -15.96 -7.96
N ALA A 51 -2.33 -16.56 -8.73
CA ALA A 51 -1.11 -15.90 -9.16
C ALA A 51 -1.42 -14.68 -10.04
N GLY A 52 -2.30 -14.83 -11.03
CA GLY A 52 -2.73 -13.75 -11.91
C GLY A 52 -3.34 -12.56 -11.17
N ASN A 53 -4.14 -12.81 -10.12
CA ASN A 53 -4.69 -11.77 -9.27
C ASN A 53 -3.59 -11.00 -8.51
N ILE A 54 -2.62 -11.69 -7.92
CA ILE A 54 -1.54 -11.04 -7.16
C ILE A 54 -0.64 -10.19 -8.08
N PHE A 55 -0.25 -10.73 -9.23
CA PHE A 55 0.64 -10.02 -10.16
C PHE A 55 -0.07 -8.91 -10.93
N GLY A 56 -1.26 -9.22 -11.45
CA GLY A 56 -2.06 -8.29 -12.24
C GLY A 56 -2.41 -7.03 -11.44
N SER A 57 -2.80 -7.20 -10.18
CA SER A 57 -3.18 -6.08 -9.32
C SER A 57 -1.99 -5.19 -8.95
N ASN A 58 -0.80 -5.77 -8.69
CA ASN A 58 0.42 -4.98 -8.48
C ASN A 58 0.81 -4.17 -9.72
N ILE A 59 0.73 -4.76 -10.92
CA ILE A 59 1.03 -4.05 -12.17
C ILE A 59 -0.01 -2.96 -12.42
N PHE A 60 -1.29 -3.25 -12.19
CA PHE A 60 -2.38 -2.29 -12.35
C PHE A 60 -2.24 -1.09 -11.41
N ASN A 61 -1.87 -1.31 -10.14
CA ASN A 61 -1.60 -0.25 -9.18
C ASN A 61 -0.45 0.66 -9.64
N ILE A 62 0.66 0.09 -10.14
CA ILE A 62 1.79 0.88 -10.69
C ILE A 62 1.36 1.66 -11.95
N MET A 63 0.55 1.05 -12.82
CA MET A 63 0.05 1.69 -14.02
C MET A 63 -0.84 2.90 -13.69
N ILE A 64 -1.74 2.79 -12.70
CA ILE A 64 -2.54 3.92 -12.23
C ILE A 64 -1.63 5.06 -11.76
N LEU A 65 -0.61 4.75 -10.94
CA LEU A 65 0.33 5.76 -10.47
C LEU A 65 1.08 6.45 -11.62
N ALA A 66 1.51 5.69 -12.63
CA ALA A 66 2.16 6.24 -13.81
C ALA A 66 1.24 7.15 -14.63
N ILE A 67 -0.02 6.75 -14.82
CA ILE A 67 -1.03 7.58 -15.50
C ILE A 67 -1.31 8.84 -14.68
N CYS A 68 -1.49 8.71 -13.36
CA CYS A 68 -1.68 9.85 -12.47
C CYS A 68 -0.52 10.84 -12.57
N HIS A 69 0.73 10.36 -12.59
CA HIS A 69 1.92 11.20 -12.78
C HIS A 69 1.86 11.98 -14.09
N LEU A 70 1.61 11.28 -15.22
CA LEU A 70 1.49 11.90 -16.55
C LEU A 70 0.35 12.92 -16.62
N CYS A 71 -0.81 12.61 -16.05
CA CYS A 71 -1.95 13.53 -16.01
C CYS A 71 -1.67 14.76 -15.15
N TYR A 72 -0.93 14.62 -14.05
CA TYR A 72 -0.60 15.73 -13.16
C TYR A 72 0.43 16.66 -13.79
N GLU A 73 1.49 16.12 -14.40
CA GLU A 73 2.52 16.89 -15.10
C GLU A 73 1.96 17.59 -16.35
N ALA A 74 1.04 16.93 -17.07
CA ALA A 74 0.35 17.55 -18.20
C ALA A 74 -0.59 18.70 -17.79
N ARG A 75 -1.12 18.68 -16.55
CA ARG A 75 -2.06 19.69 -16.04
C ARG A 75 -1.37 20.82 -15.26
N TYR A 76 -0.23 20.53 -14.64
CA TYR A 76 0.49 21.44 -13.76
C TYR A 76 1.97 21.39 -14.10
N SER A 77 2.56 22.51 -14.51
CA SER A 77 3.99 22.65 -14.87
C SER A 77 4.94 22.56 -13.66
N GLN A 78 4.56 21.85 -12.61
CA GLN A 78 5.42 21.45 -11.49
C GLN A 78 5.57 19.94 -11.53
N SER A 79 6.79 19.48 -11.27
CA SER A 79 7.04 18.04 -11.18
C SER A 79 6.20 17.44 -10.05
N PHE A 80 5.43 16.38 -10.33
CA PHE A 80 4.67 15.59 -9.34
C PHE A 80 5.51 15.25 -8.10
N TYR A 81 6.82 15.08 -8.30
CA TYR A 81 7.79 14.83 -7.25
C TYR A 81 7.87 15.97 -6.22
N SER A 82 7.81 17.24 -6.63
CA SER A 82 7.91 18.38 -5.69
C SER A 82 6.63 18.60 -4.88
N ALA A 83 5.47 18.21 -5.41
CA ALA A 83 4.18 18.32 -4.72
C ALA A 83 4.01 17.26 -3.61
N CYS A 84 4.56 16.06 -3.80
CA CYS A 84 4.49 14.97 -2.82
C CYS A 84 5.71 14.88 -1.90
N VAL A 85 6.87 15.40 -2.32
CA VAL A 85 8.17 15.33 -1.61
C VAL A 85 8.65 16.74 -1.21
N GLY A 86 7.73 17.69 -1.04
CA GLY A 86 8.06 19.05 -0.60
C GLY A 86 8.38 19.09 0.90
N GLY A 87 9.64 18.92 1.28
CA GLY A 87 10.16 19.27 2.61
C GLY A 87 10.89 18.17 3.39
N GLU A 88 10.66 16.89 3.09
CA GLU A 88 11.20 15.74 3.85
C GLU A 88 11.84 14.68 2.94
N GLY A 89 12.74 15.12 2.06
CA GLY A 89 13.33 14.27 1.02
C GLY A 89 14.07 13.02 1.55
N ALA A 90 14.66 13.08 2.74
CA ALA A 90 15.41 11.97 3.32
C ALA A 90 14.51 10.79 3.72
N MET A 91 13.33 11.07 4.30
CA MET A 91 12.40 10.01 4.72
C MET A 91 11.69 9.39 3.53
N ASN A 92 11.24 10.20 2.57
CA ASN A 92 10.58 9.69 1.36
C ASN A 92 11.49 8.79 0.52
N LEU A 93 12.79 9.14 0.42
CA LEU A 93 13.78 8.28 -0.21
C LEU A 93 13.92 6.95 0.53
N PHE A 94 13.96 6.98 1.86
CA PHE A 94 14.05 5.78 2.68
C PHE A 94 12.80 4.88 2.53
N THR A 95 11.60 5.46 2.54
CA THR A 95 10.34 4.72 2.32
C THR A 95 10.33 4.07 0.94
N ALA A 96 10.80 4.76 -0.10
CA ALA A 96 10.91 4.21 -1.45
C ALA A 96 11.94 3.07 -1.54
N LEU A 97 13.10 3.20 -0.90
CA LEU A 97 14.11 2.15 -0.83
C LEU A 97 13.60 0.92 -0.09
N LEU A 98 12.91 1.11 1.04
CA LEU A 98 12.29 0.02 1.77
C LEU A 98 11.26 -0.72 0.90
N ALA A 99 10.42 0.02 0.16
CA ALA A 99 9.45 -0.56 -0.75
C ALA A 99 10.13 -1.37 -1.88
N MET A 100 11.22 -0.88 -2.45
CA MET A 100 12.01 -1.61 -3.46
C MET A 100 12.65 -2.89 -2.88
N VAL A 101 13.16 -2.84 -1.65
CA VAL A 101 13.73 -4.02 -0.96
C VAL A 101 12.64 -5.07 -0.70
N LEU A 102 11.48 -4.66 -0.21
CA LEU A 102 10.36 -5.56 0.03
C LEU A 102 9.82 -6.16 -1.28
N ALA A 103 9.73 -5.37 -2.35
CA ALA A 103 9.32 -5.85 -3.67
C ALA A 103 10.34 -6.86 -4.25
N SER A 104 11.63 -6.60 -4.10
CA SER A 104 12.67 -7.53 -4.56
C SER A 104 12.70 -8.83 -3.73
N LEU A 105 12.49 -8.76 -2.40
CA LEU A 105 12.29 -9.95 -1.55
C LEU A 105 11.03 -10.72 -1.91
N ALA A 106 9.92 -10.04 -2.24
CA ALA A 106 8.70 -10.69 -2.69
C ALA A 106 8.91 -11.44 -4.01
N ILE A 107 9.57 -10.82 -4.99
CA ILE A 107 9.92 -11.45 -6.27
C ILE A 107 10.89 -12.62 -6.06
N ALA A 108 11.93 -12.44 -5.23
CA ALA A 108 12.91 -13.47 -4.91
C ALA A 108 12.27 -14.67 -4.19
N GLY A 109 11.35 -14.42 -3.25
CA GLY A 109 10.59 -15.45 -2.55
C GLY A 109 9.64 -16.23 -3.46
N MET A 110 9.15 -15.62 -4.55
CA MET A 110 8.36 -16.34 -5.55
C MET A 110 9.22 -17.16 -6.53
N MET A 111 10.43 -16.70 -6.85
CA MET A 111 11.39 -17.43 -7.69
C MET A 111 12.00 -18.63 -6.96
N HIS A 112 12.28 -18.49 -5.66
CA HIS A 112 12.63 -19.60 -4.79
C HIS A 112 11.37 -20.19 -4.18
N ARG A 113 10.69 -21.05 -4.96
CA ARG A 113 9.51 -21.80 -4.52
C ARG A 113 9.86 -22.72 -3.34
N SER A 114 9.94 -22.16 -2.13
CA SER A 114 10.20 -22.91 -0.90
C SER A 114 8.92 -23.65 -0.50
N ARG A 115 8.86 -24.93 -0.85
CA ARG A 115 7.78 -25.88 -0.51
C ARG A 115 7.58 -26.12 1.00
N ARG A 116 8.24 -25.37 1.89
CA ARG A 116 8.19 -25.59 3.35
C ARG A 116 7.27 -24.56 3.98
N THR A 117 6.02 -24.97 4.17
CA THR A 117 5.00 -24.25 4.92
C THR A 117 5.15 -24.57 6.41
N LEU A 118 5.34 -23.55 7.25
CA LEU A 118 5.08 -23.64 8.68
C LEU A 118 3.73 -22.94 8.91
N LEU A 119 2.73 -23.62 9.48
CA LEU A 119 1.36 -23.09 9.66
C LEU A 119 0.61 -22.68 8.37
N GLY A 120 1.08 -23.11 7.19
CA GLY A 120 0.51 -22.67 5.91
C GLY A 120 1.09 -21.35 5.37
N VAL A 121 2.09 -20.79 6.06
CA VAL A 121 2.85 -19.60 5.64
C VAL A 121 4.26 -20.03 5.22
N GLY A 122 4.73 -19.57 4.06
CA GLY A 122 6.09 -19.82 3.58
C GLY A 122 7.12 -19.01 4.37
N TRP A 123 8.34 -19.53 4.52
CA TRP A 123 9.45 -18.81 5.16
C TRP A 123 9.73 -17.45 4.52
N ASP A 124 9.44 -17.32 3.23
CA ASP A 124 9.59 -16.08 2.47
C ASP A 124 8.62 -14.98 2.97
N SER A 125 7.39 -15.34 3.34
CA SER A 125 6.40 -14.41 3.91
C SER A 125 6.79 -13.95 5.31
N ILE A 126 7.43 -14.82 6.10
CA ILE A 126 7.93 -14.47 7.44
C ILE A 126 9.10 -13.47 7.30
N ALA A 127 10.02 -13.71 6.36
CA ALA A 127 11.12 -12.80 6.08
C ALA A 127 10.63 -11.40 5.65
N ILE A 128 9.63 -11.35 4.75
CA ILE A 128 8.99 -10.09 4.35
C ILE A 128 8.34 -9.39 5.54
N GLY A 129 7.62 -10.12 6.39
CA GLY A 129 6.99 -9.57 7.60
C GLY A 129 8.00 -8.96 8.57
N ILE A 130 9.13 -9.62 8.81
CA ILE A 130 10.19 -9.12 9.69
C ILE A 130 10.82 -7.85 9.10
N VAL A 131 11.20 -7.86 7.82
CA VAL A 131 11.80 -6.69 7.16
C VAL A 131 10.84 -5.50 7.15
N TYR A 132 9.55 -5.75 6.92
CA TYR A 132 8.53 -4.71 6.97
C TYR A 132 8.39 -4.08 8.37
N MET A 133 8.32 -4.91 9.42
CA MET A 133 8.21 -4.43 10.80
C MET A 133 9.46 -3.63 11.22
N VAL A 134 10.65 -4.09 10.86
CA VAL A 134 11.92 -3.37 11.12
C VAL A 134 11.96 -2.06 10.36
N GLY A 135 11.53 -2.05 9.10
CA GLY A 135 11.47 -0.85 8.25
C GLY A 135 10.54 0.22 8.79
N ILE A 136 9.33 -0.17 9.24
CA ILE A 136 8.39 0.75 9.90
C ILE A 136 8.97 1.30 11.19
N TYR A 137 9.60 0.44 12.00
CA TYR A 137 10.21 0.87 13.25
C TYR A 137 11.30 1.92 13.01
N TRP A 138 12.13 1.72 11.98
CA TRP A 138 13.15 2.69 11.56
C TRP A 138 12.56 3.98 11.02
N LEU A 139 11.49 3.91 10.21
CA LEU A 139 10.76 5.10 9.76
C LEU A 139 10.17 5.90 10.93
N TYR A 140 9.64 5.21 11.94
CA TYR A 140 9.10 5.85 13.12
C TYR A 140 10.18 6.56 13.96
N LEU A 141 11.38 6.00 14.03
CA LEU A 141 12.53 6.61 14.70
C LEU A 141 13.13 7.78 13.92
N GLY A 142 13.17 7.67 12.60
CA GLY A 142 13.65 8.74 11.71
C GLY A 142 12.66 9.90 11.60
N GLY A 143 11.36 9.64 11.77
CA GLY A 143 10.23 10.59 11.73
C GLY A 143 10.09 11.58 12.88
N ARG A 144 11.07 11.68 13.79
CA ARG A 144 11.09 12.64 14.91
C ARG A 144 12.06 13.76 14.61
#